data_AF-A0A660MI40-F1
#
_entry.id   AF-A0A660MI40-F1
#
_cell.length_a   1.000
_cell.length_b   1.000
_cell.length_c   1.000
_cell.angle_alpha   90.00
_cell.angle_beta   90.00
_cell.angle_gamma   90.00
#
_symmetry.space_group_name_H-M   'P 1'
#
loop_
_entity.id
_entity.type
_entity.pdbx_description
1 polymer ?
#
loop_
_entity_poly.entity_id
_entity_poly.type
_entity_poly.pdbx_seq_one_letter_code
_entity_poly.pdbx_strand_id
1 'polypeptide(L)'
;MKEYKRLWMILGLIMVGSFILLGYFGKEIYNERPPIPAEFVDESGKTIYTEADILAGQSAWQSIGGMSVGTVWGHGAYQAPDWTADWIHREVLGWLDQQAQREFGKPYDQLSERDQATLHYDAQQAFRKNTYDQATGKVTLSADRVRSIEGVAAYYDKLFGSDPELHKLREAYAMKEDTLPDADKRAKLNAFFFWSAWAASTNRPNLDVTYTNNWPHEPLIGNHPSAENVIWSISSVVTLIFGIGSVIWIWAFFTRHEHDEIVIPERDPLTLVKLTPSQKALWKYLLVVAALFFTQVMLGGFTAHYTVEGQDFYGIPVADWLPYSLTRTWHIQSAIF
;
A
#
# COMPACT_ATOMS: atom_id res chain seq x y z
N MET A 1 -24.93 35.06 -14.89
CA MET A 1 -23.72 34.49 -15.54
C MET A 1 -22.75 35.52 -16.13
N LYS A 2 -23.20 36.68 -16.66
CA LYS A 2 -22.28 37.68 -17.27
C LYS A 2 -21.29 38.31 -16.26
N GLU A 3 -21.71 38.63 -15.03
CA GLU A 3 -20.85 39.25 -14.00
C GLU A 3 -19.69 38.35 -13.54
N TYR A 4 -19.91 37.04 -13.44
CA TYR A 4 -18.90 36.08 -12.99
C TYR A 4 -18.21 35.33 -14.13
N LYS A 5 -18.35 35.80 -15.38
CA LYS A 5 -17.81 35.10 -16.56
C LYS A 5 -16.32 34.79 -16.41
N ARG A 6 -15.54 35.73 -15.86
CA ARG A 6 -14.10 35.54 -15.62
C ARG A 6 -13.82 34.38 -14.66
N LEU A 7 -14.52 34.31 -13.53
CA LEU A 7 -14.32 33.27 -12.52
C LEU A 7 -14.73 31.89 -13.05
N TRP A 8 -15.84 31.81 -13.79
CA TRP A 8 -16.28 30.57 -14.44
C TRP A 8 -15.30 30.10 -15.52
N MET A 9 -14.71 31.01 -16.30
CA MET A 9 -13.66 30.65 -17.26
C MET A 9 -12.41 30.13 -16.56
N ILE A 10 -11.98 30.77 -15.46
CA ILE A 10 -10.83 30.30 -14.67
C ILE A 10 -11.10 28.90 -14.11
N LEU A 11 -12.26 28.69 -13.49
CA LEU A 11 -12.66 27.37 -12.97
C LEU A 11 -12.69 26.32 -14.09
N GLY A 12 -13.29 26.65 -15.23
CA GLY A 12 -13.36 25.76 -16.39
C GLY A 12 -11.97 25.40 -16.93
N LEU A 13 -11.06 26.37 -17.01
CA LEU A 13 -9.67 26.13 -17.44
C LEU A 13 -8.92 25.23 -16.46
N ILE A 14 -9.06 25.48 -15.15
CA ILE A 14 -8.44 24.64 -14.11
C ILE A 14 -8.96 23.21 -14.20
N MET A 15 -10.29 23.03 -14.24
CA MET A 15 -10.90 21.70 -14.34
C MET A 15 -10.42 20.97 -15.60
N VAL A 16 -10.57 21.58 -16.77
CA VAL A 16 -10.18 20.93 -18.04
C VAL A 16 -8.68 20.62 -18.06
N GLY A 17 -7.83 21.55 -17.62
CA GLY A 17 -6.39 21.32 -17.52
C GLY A 17 -6.03 20.17 -16.58
N SER A 18 -6.62 20.13 -15.38
CA SER A 18 -6.40 19.06 -14.40
C SER A 18 -6.87 17.70 -14.92
N PHE A 19 -8.03 17.62 -15.57
CA PHE A 19 -8.52 16.36 -16.15
C PHE A 19 -7.70 15.89 -17.36
N ILE A 20 -7.17 16.80 -18.18
CA ILE A 20 -6.23 16.45 -19.26
C ILE A 20 -4.96 15.84 -18.67
N LEU A 21 -4.37 16.45 -17.65
CA LEU A 21 -3.18 15.91 -16.98
C LEU A 21 -3.47 14.55 -16.35
N LEU A 22 -4.58 14.42 -15.61
CA LEU A 22 -5.00 13.17 -15.00
C LEU A 22 -5.18 12.06 -16.03
N GLY A 23 -5.86 12.33 -17.14
CA GLY A 23 -6.09 11.36 -18.21
C GLY A 23 -4.79 10.98 -18.94
N TYR A 24 -3.92 11.95 -19.21
CA TYR A 24 -2.62 11.71 -19.84
C TYR A 24 -1.74 10.81 -18.98
N PHE A 25 -1.52 11.14 -17.71
CA PHE A 25 -0.71 10.32 -16.81
C PHE A 25 -1.39 8.99 -16.43
N GLY A 26 -2.73 8.93 -16.42
CA GLY A 26 -3.46 7.66 -16.26
C GLY A 26 -3.17 6.67 -17.39
N LYS A 27 -3.01 7.15 -18.64
CA LYS A 27 -2.57 6.34 -19.77
C LYS A 27 -1.13 5.85 -19.59
N GLU A 28 -0.23 6.73 -19.15
CA GLU A 28 1.16 6.34 -18.88
C GLU A 28 1.23 5.25 -17.80
N ILE A 29 0.50 5.39 -16.69
CA ILE A 29 0.43 4.35 -15.64
C ILE A 29 -0.03 3.00 -16.22
N TYR A 30 -1.01 3.00 -17.12
CA TYR A 30 -1.51 1.76 -17.72
C TYR A 30 -0.46 1.05 -18.59
N ASN A 31 0.34 1.82 -19.33
CA ASN A 31 1.38 1.30 -20.21
C ASN A 31 2.66 0.90 -19.45
N GLU A 32 2.98 1.64 -18.39
CA GLU A 32 4.23 1.55 -17.64
C GLU A 32 4.10 0.77 -16.32
N ARG A 33 2.95 0.13 -16.06
CA ARG A 33 2.78 -0.73 -14.87
C ARG A 33 3.75 -1.93 -14.94
N PRO A 34 4.20 -2.47 -13.79
CA PRO A 34 4.92 -3.74 -13.78
C PRO A 34 4.08 -4.81 -14.49
N PRO A 35 4.67 -5.60 -15.41
CA PRO A 35 3.94 -6.68 -16.04
C PRO A 35 3.60 -7.75 -15.00
N ILE A 36 2.51 -8.48 -15.25
CA ILE A 36 2.27 -9.78 -14.61
C ILE A 36 2.82 -10.81 -15.59
N PRO A 37 3.95 -11.46 -15.30
CA PRO A 37 4.54 -12.42 -16.23
C PRO A 37 3.60 -13.61 -16.45
N ALA A 38 3.63 -14.17 -17.67
CA ALA A 38 2.94 -15.40 -17.98
C ALA A 38 3.44 -16.55 -17.09
N GLU A 39 4.77 -16.62 -16.91
CA GLU A 39 5.44 -17.58 -16.04
C GLU A 39 6.72 -17.00 -15.43
N PHE A 40 6.96 -17.32 -14.16
CA PHE A 40 8.29 -17.34 -13.56
C PHE A 40 8.86 -18.74 -13.74
N VAL A 41 10.04 -18.84 -14.34
CA VAL A 41 10.72 -20.12 -14.62
C VAL A 41 12.12 -20.11 -14.02
N ASP A 42 12.64 -21.29 -13.67
CA ASP A 42 14.06 -21.42 -13.35
C ASP A 42 14.94 -21.50 -14.61
N GLU A 43 16.26 -21.55 -14.43
CA GLU A 43 17.25 -21.66 -15.53
C GLU A 43 17.13 -22.94 -16.35
N SER A 44 16.43 -23.98 -15.84
CA SER A 44 16.13 -25.22 -16.57
C SER A 44 14.82 -25.16 -17.36
N GLY A 45 14.04 -24.10 -17.18
CA GLY A 45 12.72 -23.90 -17.78
C GLY A 45 11.57 -24.50 -16.99
N LYS A 46 11.79 -24.94 -15.74
CA LYS A 46 10.71 -25.40 -14.86
C LYS A 46 9.91 -24.20 -14.35
N THR A 47 8.60 -24.24 -14.52
CA THR A 47 7.68 -23.22 -14.01
C THR A 47 7.63 -23.24 -12.48
N ILE A 48 7.80 -22.06 -11.88
CA ILE A 48 7.70 -21.79 -10.45
C ILE A 48 6.32 -21.23 -10.11
N TYR A 49 5.92 -20.16 -10.81
CA TYR A 49 4.60 -19.54 -10.69
C TYR A 49 4.09 -19.12 -12.07
N THR A 50 2.78 -19.17 -12.26
CA THR A 50 2.10 -18.69 -13.48
C THR A 50 1.33 -17.40 -13.21
N GLU A 51 0.93 -16.69 -14.27
CA GLU A 51 0.00 -15.56 -14.18
C GLU A 51 -1.29 -15.94 -13.41
N ALA A 52 -1.85 -17.12 -13.71
CA ALA A 52 -3.05 -17.61 -13.04
C ALA A 52 -2.84 -17.79 -11.53
N ASP A 53 -1.64 -18.22 -11.11
CA ASP A 53 -1.30 -18.37 -9.70
C ASP A 53 -1.24 -17.01 -8.99
N ILE A 54 -0.66 -16.01 -9.65
CA ILE A 54 -0.55 -14.64 -9.12
C ILE A 54 -1.95 -14.03 -8.93
N LEU A 55 -2.82 -14.15 -9.92
CA LEU A 55 -4.20 -13.62 -9.85
C LEU A 55 -5.07 -14.37 -8.84
N ALA A 56 -4.91 -15.70 -8.75
CA ALA A 56 -5.56 -16.50 -7.72
C ALA A 56 -5.06 -16.12 -6.31
N GLY A 57 -3.76 -15.86 -6.17
CA GLY A 57 -3.13 -15.37 -4.94
C GLY A 57 -3.65 -13.99 -4.53
N GLN A 58 -3.78 -13.07 -5.48
CA GLN A 58 -4.38 -11.75 -5.23
C GLN A 58 -5.82 -11.89 -4.73
N SER A 59 -6.60 -12.80 -5.32
CA SER A 59 -7.97 -13.08 -4.90
C SER A 59 -8.02 -13.71 -3.50
N ALA A 60 -7.10 -14.62 -3.19
CA ALA A 60 -6.95 -15.19 -1.85
C ALA A 60 -6.61 -14.13 -0.80
N TRP A 61 -5.68 -13.22 -1.12
CA TRP A 61 -5.34 -12.08 -0.27
C TRP A 61 -6.54 -11.15 0.00
N GLN A 62 -7.32 -10.84 -1.03
CA GLN A 62 -8.54 -10.04 -0.88
C GLN A 62 -9.57 -10.75 0.03
N SER A 63 -9.67 -12.08 -0.06
CA SER A 63 -10.65 -12.85 0.72
C SER A 63 -10.42 -12.82 2.24
N ILE A 64 -9.17 -12.60 2.68
CA ILE A 64 -8.81 -12.50 4.10
C ILE A 64 -8.84 -11.07 4.66
N GLY A 65 -9.33 -10.10 3.85
CA GLY A 65 -9.44 -8.68 4.21
C GLY A 65 -8.48 -7.77 3.45
N GLY A 66 -7.58 -8.31 2.61
CA GLY A 66 -6.68 -7.54 1.75
C GLY A 66 -5.87 -6.49 2.53
N MET A 67 -6.09 -5.22 2.20
CA MET A 67 -5.43 -4.08 2.84
C MET A 67 -5.85 -3.83 4.30
N SER A 68 -6.79 -4.62 4.86
CA SER A 68 -7.15 -4.55 6.28
C SER A 68 -6.34 -5.51 7.15
N VAL A 69 -5.65 -6.51 6.58
CA VAL A 69 -4.79 -7.41 7.37
C VAL A 69 -3.35 -6.90 7.49
N GLY A 70 -2.82 -6.24 6.45
CA GLY A 70 -1.48 -5.64 6.41
C GLY A 70 -1.37 -4.69 5.22
N THR A 71 -0.16 -4.46 4.69
CA THR A 71 0.03 -3.65 3.47
C THR A 71 0.67 -4.42 2.31
N VAL A 72 0.36 -3.98 1.09
CA VAL A 72 1.10 -4.32 -0.14
C VAL A 72 1.44 -3.00 -0.81
N TRP A 73 2.70 -2.82 -1.20
CA TRP A 73 3.18 -1.54 -1.75
C TRP A 73 2.87 -0.32 -0.87
N GLY A 74 2.97 -0.48 0.45
CA GLY A 74 2.78 0.58 1.45
C GLY A 74 1.32 0.97 1.73
N HIS A 75 0.35 0.39 1.02
CA HIS A 75 -1.06 0.70 1.20
C HIS A 75 -1.76 -0.40 2.02
N GLY A 76 -2.32 -0.02 3.18
CA GLY A 76 -3.16 -0.90 3.99
C GLY A 76 -3.14 -0.60 5.49
N ALA A 77 -3.18 -1.65 6.30
CA ALA A 77 -3.17 -1.59 7.77
C ALA A 77 -1.75 -1.62 8.33
N TYR A 78 -1.56 -1.15 9.57
CA TYR A 78 -0.22 -0.88 10.11
C TYR A 78 0.20 -1.78 11.28
N GLN A 79 -0.58 -2.82 11.60
CA GLN A 79 -0.24 -3.74 12.70
C GLN A 79 0.61 -4.91 12.19
N ALA A 80 0.12 -5.63 11.18
CA ALA A 80 0.92 -6.58 10.43
C ALA A 80 1.88 -5.83 9.48
N PRO A 81 2.96 -6.47 9.00
CA PRO A 81 3.95 -5.82 8.17
C PRO A 81 3.42 -5.48 6.77
N ASP A 82 4.26 -4.78 6.01
CA ASP A 82 4.14 -4.75 4.56
C ASP A 82 4.64 -6.07 3.98
N TRP A 83 3.76 -6.83 3.33
CA TRP A 83 4.08 -8.15 2.80
C TRP A 83 5.08 -8.09 1.65
N THR A 84 5.09 -7.00 0.87
CA THR A 84 6.08 -6.80 -0.18
C THR A 84 7.46 -6.57 0.42
N ALA A 85 7.58 -5.67 1.40
CA ALA A 85 8.86 -5.36 2.04
C ALA A 85 9.39 -6.52 2.89
N ASP A 86 8.54 -7.18 3.69
CA ASP A 86 8.94 -8.35 4.49
C ASP A 86 9.35 -9.53 3.60
N TRP A 87 8.65 -9.75 2.46
CA TRP A 87 9.08 -10.74 1.47
C TRP A 87 10.47 -10.43 0.90
N ILE A 88 10.68 -9.20 0.38
CA ILE A 88 11.98 -8.80 -0.19
C ILE A 88 13.09 -9.02 0.83
N HIS A 89 12.90 -8.54 2.06
CA HIS A 89 13.93 -8.61 3.09
C HIS A 89 14.31 -10.06 3.40
N ARG A 90 13.32 -10.93 3.63
CA ARG A 90 13.55 -12.35 3.91
C ARG A 90 14.18 -13.09 2.73
N GLU A 91 13.75 -12.77 1.51
CA GLU A 91 14.31 -13.39 0.31
C GLU A 91 15.77 -12.99 0.10
N VAL A 92 16.10 -11.71 0.32
CA VAL A 92 17.48 -11.21 0.22
C VAL A 92 18.37 -11.80 1.30
N LEU A 93 17.91 -11.86 2.56
CA LEU A 93 18.67 -12.50 3.65
C LEU A 93 18.90 -13.99 3.38
N GLY A 94 17.86 -14.72 2.95
CA GLY A 94 17.99 -16.13 2.58
C GLY A 94 18.94 -16.36 1.41
N TRP A 95 19.00 -15.41 0.46
CA TRP A 95 19.96 -15.46 -0.64
C TRP A 95 21.38 -15.16 -0.15
N LEU A 96 21.57 -14.15 0.69
CA LEU A 96 22.86 -13.76 1.28
C LEU A 96 23.44 -14.88 2.14
N ASP A 97 22.64 -15.54 2.98
CA ASP A 97 23.07 -16.69 3.78
C ASP A 97 23.55 -17.85 2.90
N GLN A 98 22.89 -18.10 1.77
CA GLN A 98 23.33 -19.13 0.83
C GLN A 98 24.70 -18.81 0.22
N GLN A 99 24.94 -17.54 -0.15
CA GLN A 99 26.25 -17.14 -0.70
C GLN A 99 27.32 -17.14 0.39
N ALA A 100 27.02 -16.61 1.58
CA ALA A 100 27.92 -16.60 2.73
C ALA A 100 28.38 -18.02 3.10
N GLN A 101 27.44 -18.97 3.14
CA GLN A 101 27.75 -20.36 3.42
C GLN A 101 28.61 -21.00 2.33
N ARG A 102 28.39 -20.65 1.05
CA ARG A 102 29.14 -21.19 -0.09
C ARG A 102 30.57 -20.66 -0.15
N GLU A 103 30.76 -19.37 0.06
CA GLU A 103 32.05 -18.70 -0.10
C GLU A 103 32.91 -18.74 1.17
N PHE A 104 32.29 -18.58 2.34
CA PHE A 104 32.99 -18.40 3.62
C PHE A 104 32.70 -19.51 4.63
N GLY A 105 31.73 -20.39 4.36
CA GLY A 105 31.33 -21.46 5.27
C GLY A 105 30.70 -20.98 6.57
N LYS A 106 30.17 -19.75 6.59
CA LYS A 106 29.59 -19.09 7.77
C LYS A 106 28.24 -18.44 7.43
N PRO A 107 27.36 -18.26 8.43
CA PRO A 107 26.18 -17.39 8.30
C PRO A 107 26.55 -15.96 7.90
N TYR A 108 25.67 -15.29 7.16
CA TYR A 108 25.90 -13.94 6.64
C TYR A 108 26.13 -12.92 7.78
N ASP A 109 25.42 -13.06 8.89
CA ASP A 109 25.52 -12.19 10.07
C ASP A 109 26.84 -12.32 10.85
N GLN A 110 27.64 -13.37 10.57
CA GLN A 110 28.94 -13.62 11.20
C GLN A 110 30.14 -13.24 10.31
N LEU A 111 29.88 -12.70 9.12
CA LEU A 111 30.90 -12.21 8.21
C LEU A 111 31.45 -10.85 8.65
N SER A 112 32.65 -10.51 8.17
CA SER A 112 33.20 -9.16 8.36
C SER A 112 32.45 -8.16 7.48
N GLU A 113 32.39 -6.87 7.88
CA GLU A 113 31.76 -5.83 7.06
C GLU A 113 32.29 -5.78 5.63
N ARG A 114 33.59 -6.07 5.45
CA ARG A 114 34.24 -6.15 4.14
C ARG A 114 33.63 -7.27 3.29
N ASP A 115 33.46 -8.45 3.86
CA ASP A 115 32.93 -9.61 3.13
C ASP A 115 31.42 -9.44 2.86
N GLN A 116 30.69 -8.85 3.81
CA GLN A 116 29.28 -8.49 3.64
C GLN A 116 29.08 -7.48 2.49
N ALA A 117 29.97 -6.50 2.35
CA ALA A 117 29.89 -5.49 1.30
C ALA A 117 30.03 -6.10 -0.11
N THR A 118 30.84 -7.14 -0.28
CA THR A 118 30.92 -7.88 -1.55
C THR A 118 29.59 -8.57 -1.85
N LEU A 119 29.02 -9.27 -0.88
CA LEU A 119 27.74 -9.96 -1.05
C LEU A 119 26.57 -8.99 -1.27
N HIS A 120 26.61 -7.77 -0.71
CA HIS A 120 25.63 -6.71 -1.02
C HIS A 120 25.64 -6.32 -2.49
N TYR A 121 26.82 -6.14 -3.08
CA TYR A 121 26.94 -5.85 -4.49
C TYR A 121 26.36 -6.98 -5.35
N ASP A 122 26.65 -8.23 -4.99
CA ASP A 122 26.13 -9.39 -5.72
C ASP A 122 24.61 -9.53 -5.57
N ALA A 123 24.07 -9.24 -4.38
CA ALA A 123 22.62 -9.18 -4.15
C ALA A 123 21.96 -8.09 -5.00
N GLN A 124 22.56 -6.91 -5.12
CA GLN A 124 22.08 -5.86 -6.03
C GLN A 124 22.00 -6.35 -7.47
N GLN A 125 23.04 -7.03 -7.97
CA GLN A 125 23.03 -7.59 -9.32
C GLN A 125 21.98 -8.69 -9.48
N ALA A 126 21.80 -9.55 -8.48
CA ALA A 126 20.86 -10.66 -8.52
C ALA A 126 19.38 -10.23 -8.41
N PHE A 127 19.09 -9.13 -7.72
CA PHE A 127 17.72 -8.67 -7.47
C PHE A 127 17.25 -7.55 -8.40
N ARG A 128 18.14 -6.63 -8.79
CA ARG A 128 17.78 -5.49 -9.64
C ARG A 128 17.75 -5.84 -11.12
N LYS A 129 18.51 -6.84 -11.56
CA LYS A 129 18.57 -7.22 -12.98
C LYS A 129 17.21 -7.74 -13.46
N ASN A 130 16.69 -7.10 -14.50
CA ASN A 130 15.45 -7.51 -15.13
C ASN A 130 15.67 -8.66 -16.12
N THR A 131 15.08 -9.81 -15.84
CA THR A 131 15.12 -11.02 -16.68
C THR A 131 13.78 -11.30 -17.37
N TYR A 132 12.86 -10.33 -17.37
CA TYR A 132 11.61 -10.41 -18.10
C TYR A 132 11.85 -10.32 -19.61
N ASP A 133 11.40 -11.33 -20.33
CA ASP A 133 11.37 -11.34 -21.80
C ASP A 133 9.96 -10.95 -22.28
N GLN A 134 9.87 -9.82 -22.96
CA GLN A 134 8.60 -9.30 -23.49
C GLN A 134 8.01 -10.17 -24.60
N ALA A 135 8.82 -10.92 -25.35
CA ALA A 135 8.34 -11.75 -26.45
C ALA A 135 7.68 -13.04 -25.94
N THR A 136 8.22 -13.63 -24.88
CA THR A 136 7.69 -14.86 -24.27
C THR A 136 6.81 -14.61 -23.05
N GLY A 137 6.87 -13.43 -22.45
CA GLY A 137 6.19 -13.08 -21.21
C GLY A 137 6.78 -13.74 -19.97
N LYS A 138 8.00 -14.29 -20.06
CA LYS A 138 8.62 -15.09 -18.98
C LYS A 138 9.66 -14.30 -18.20
N VAL A 139 9.77 -14.59 -16.91
CA VAL A 139 10.89 -14.15 -16.06
C VAL A 139 11.73 -15.36 -15.69
N THR A 140 13.04 -15.30 -15.96
CA THR A 140 13.97 -16.38 -15.59
C THR A 140 14.63 -16.07 -14.24
N LEU A 141 14.56 -17.00 -13.29
CA LEU A 141 15.11 -16.89 -11.94
C LEU A 141 16.30 -17.86 -11.77
N SER A 142 17.35 -17.41 -11.09
CA SER A 142 18.48 -18.28 -10.76
C SER A 142 18.11 -19.33 -9.72
N ALA A 143 18.81 -20.47 -9.71
CA ALA A 143 18.57 -21.51 -8.72
C ALA A 143 18.66 -21.01 -7.26
N ASP A 144 19.56 -20.06 -6.99
CA ASP A 144 19.72 -19.48 -5.65
C ASP A 144 18.52 -18.59 -5.25
N ARG A 145 17.96 -17.84 -6.22
CA ARG A 145 16.70 -17.08 -6.00
C ARG A 145 15.53 -18.02 -5.75
N VAL A 146 15.39 -19.08 -6.55
CA VAL A 146 14.33 -20.09 -6.38
C VAL A 146 14.35 -20.72 -4.98
N ARG A 147 15.51 -21.13 -4.48
CA ARG A 147 15.63 -21.69 -3.11
C ARG A 147 15.26 -20.68 -2.02
N SER A 148 15.60 -19.39 -2.22
CA SER A 148 15.23 -18.32 -1.29
C SER A 148 13.71 -18.11 -1.28
N ILE A 149 13.09 -18.10 -2.46
CA ILE A 149 11.64 -18.00 -2.64
C ILE A 149 10.91 -19.16 -1.94
N GLU A 150 11.40 -20.39 -2.10
CA GLU A 150 10.83 -21.58 -1.42
C GLU A 150 10.88 -21.46 0.11
N GLY A 151 11.99 -20.94 0.65
CA GLY A 151 12.13 -20.69 2.09
C GLY A 151 11.14 -19.64 2.61
N VAL A 152 10.98 -18.54 1.89
CA VAL A 152 10.01 -17.48 2.24
C VAL A 152 8.56 -17.97 2.09
N ALA A 153 8.27 -18.74 1.05
CA ALA A 153 6.96 -19.35 0.83
C ALA A 153 6.56 -20.30 1.97
N ALA A 154 7.50 -21.10 2.48
CA ALA A 154 7.27 -21.97 3.64
C ALA A 154 6.97 -21.17 4.92
N TYR A 155 7.66 -20.05 5.13
CA TYR A 155 7.37 -19.15 6.25
C TYR A 155 5.94 -18.58 6.17
N TYR A 156 5.51 -18.11 5.01
CA TYR A 156 4.17 -17.55 4.84
C TYR A 156 3.06 -18.58 4.86
N ASP A 157 3.31 -19.82 4.41
CA ASP A 157 2.36 -20.93 4.58
C ASP A 157 2.05 -21.17 6.07
N LYS A 158 3.10 -21.19 6.91
CA LYS A 158 2.95 -21.29 8.37
C LYS A 158 2.25 -20.07 8.97
N LEU A 159 2.61 -18.86 8.52
CA LEU A 159 2.09 -17.60 9.10
C LEU A 159 0.59 -17.46 8.87
N PHE A 160 0.11 -17.77 7.66
CA PHE A 160 -1.31 -17.65 7.31
C PHE A 160 -2.14 -18.88 7.68
N GLY A 161 -1.49 -19.99 8.09
CA GLY A 161 -2.13 -21.16 8.66
C GLY A 161 -2.28 -21.06 10.20
N SER A 162 -2.03 -22.18 10.88
CA SER A 162 -2.21 -22.36 12.32
C SER A 162 -0.97 -22.98 13.01
N ASP A 163 0.21 -22.83 12.40
CA ASP A 163 1.45 -23.40 12.94
C ASP A 163 1.76 -22.81 14.34
N PRO A 164 1.87 -23.62 15.41
CA PRO A 164 2.10 -23.13 16.77
C PRO A 164 3.37 -22.30 16.95
N GLU A 165 4.40 -22.51 16.11
CA GLU A 165 5.66 -21.77 16.18
C GLU A 165 5.47 -20.27 15.93
N LEU A 166 4.46 -19.91 15.12
CA LEU A 166 4.18 -18.53 14.72
C LEU A 166 2.98 -17.92 15.45
N HIS A 167 2.41 -18.60 16.46
CA HIS A 167 1.26 -18.10 17.21
C HIS A 167 1.50 -16.71 17.82
N LYS A 168 2.60 -16.54 18.58
CA LYS A 168 2.98 -15.24 19.15
C LYS A 168 3.17 -14.14 18.10
N LEU A 169 3.60 -14.52 16.90
CA LEU A 169 3.78 -13.58 15.82
C LEU A 169 2.43 -13.15 15.23
N ARG A 170 1.49 -14.09 15.08
CA ARG A 170 0.11 -13.76 14.67
C ARG A 170 -0.59 -12.87 15.70
N GLU A 171 -0.37 -13.09 17.00
CA GLU A 171 -0.82 -12.18 18.06
C GLU A 171 -0.22 -10.78 17.86
N ALA A 172 1.10 -10.68 17.69
CA ALA A 172 1.77 -9.39 17.44
C ALA A 172 1.28 -8.69 16.17
N TYR A 173 0.88 -9.44 15.14
CA TYR A 173 0.32 -8.90 13.90
C TYR A 173 -1.20 -8.69 13.95
N ALA A 174 -1.86 -8.97 15.08
CA ALA A 174 -3.32 -8.99 15.21
C ALA A 174 -4.02 -9.82 14.13
N MET A 175 -3.37 -10.87 13.65
CA MET A 175 -3.94 -11.83 12.71
C MET A 175 -4.68 -12.89 13.50
N LYS A 176 -5.86 -13.34 13.05
CA LYS A 176 -6.52 -14.50 13.66
C LYS A 176 -5.75 -15.79 13.35
N GLU A 177 -5.93 -16.81 14.17
CA GLU A 177 -5.49 -18.16 13.82
C GLU A 177 -6.20 -18.64 12.54
N ASP A 178 -5.49 -19.47 11.78
CA ASP A 178 -6.00 -20.05 10.54
C ASP A 178 -6.59 -18.99 9.60
N THR A 179 -5.83 -17.90 9.39
CA THR A 179 -6.28 -16.73 8.61
C THR A 179 -6.70 -17.14 7.20
N LEU A 180 -5.97 -18.08 6.57
CA LEU A 180 -6.29 -18.66 5.27
C LEU A 180 -6.21 -20.20 5.37
N PRO A 181 -7.33 -20.90 5.66
CA PRO A 181 -7.31 -22.34 5.97
C PRO A 181 -6.86 -23.25 4.83
N ASP A 182 -7.16 -22.86 3.60
CA ASP A 182 -6.87 -23.62 2.38
C ASP A 182 -5.39 -23.50 1.98
N ALA A 183 -4.67 -24.63 2.02
CA ALA A 183 -3.25 -24.70 1.71
C ALA A 183 -2.93 -24.33 0.25
N ASP A 184 -3.80 -24.70 -0.69
CA ASP A 184 -3.61 -24.34 -2.10
C ASP A 184 -3.72 -22.82 -2.27
N LYS A 185 -4.67 -22.19 -1.58
CA LYS A 185 -4.79 -20.71 -1.58
C LYS A 185 -3.60 -20.04 -0.93
N ARG A 186 -3.01 -20.59 0.13
CA ARG A 186 -1.76 -20.08 0.73
C ARG A 186 -0.58 -20.20 -0.24
N ALA A 187 -0.48 -21.32 -0.97
CA ALA A 187 0.54 -21.46 -2.01
C ALA A 187 0.38 -20.43 -3.14
N LYS A 188 -0.86 -20.11 -3.56
CA LYS A 188 -1.11 -19.04 -4.53
C LYS A 188 -0.87 -17.65 -3.96
N LEU A 189 -1.20 -17.41 -2.68
CA LEU A 189 -0.90 -16.15 -1.98
C LEU A 189 0.60 -15.81 -2.06
N ASN A 190 1.46 -16.82 -1.89
CA ASN A 190 2.91 -16.65 -2.05
C ASN A 190 3.30 -16.19 -3.46
N ALA A 191 2.63 -16.68 -4.51
CA ALA A 191 2.87 -16.21 -5.88
C ALA A 191 2.57 -14.70 -6.03
N PHE A 192 1.50 -14.23 -5.40
CA PHE A 192 1.13 -12.81 -5.40
C PHE A 192 2.11 -11.93 -4.61
N PHE A 193 2.50 -12.35 -3.41
CA PHE A 193 3.49 -11.62 -2.61
C PHE A 193 4.85 -11.58 -3.30
N PHE A 194 5.30 -12.71 -3.84
CA PHE A 194 6.50 -12.78 -4.66
C PHE A 194 6.44 -11.83 -5.85
N TRP A 195 5.35 -11.83 -6.64
CA TRP A 195 5.20 -10.91 -7.76
C TRP A 195 5.30 -9.44 -7.31
N SER A 196 4.65 -9.09 -6.19
CA SER A 196 4.71 -7.74 -5.64
C SER A 196 6.13 -7.34 -5.23
N ALA A 197 6.90 -8.28 -4.67
CA ALA A 197 8.29 -8.13 -4.26
C ALA A 197 9.23 -8.01 -5.46
N TRP A 198 9.07 -8.89 -6.45
CA TRP A 198 9.81 -8.87 -7.71
C TRP A 198 9.64 -7.52 -8.43
N ALA A 199 8.41 -7.02 -8.54
CA ALA A 199 8.15 -5.71 -9.14
C ALA A 199 8.87 -4.58 -8.38
N ALA A 200 8.92 -4.69 -7.05
CA ALA A 200 9.52 -3.69 -6.19
C ALA A 200 11.06 -3.76 -6.09
N SER A 201 11.67 -4.90 -6.42
CA SER A 201 13.12 -5.09 -6.41
C SER A 201 13.79 -5.02 -7.78
N THR A 202 13.03 -5.14 -8.88
CA THR A 202 13.57 -5.28 -10.24
C THR A 202 13.54 -3.95 -11.00
N ASN A 203 14.65 -3.57 -11.62
CA ASN A 203 14.75 -2.36 -12.44
C ASN A 203 13.79 -2.41 -13.64
N ARG A 204 13.23 -1.26 -13.99
CA ARG A 204 12.51 -1.09 -15.27
C ARG A 204 13.47 -1.32 -16.45
N PRO A 205 12.97 -1.77 -17.61
CA PRO A 205 13.79 -1.87 -18.80
C PRO A 205 14.49 -0.54 -19.11
N ASN A 206 15.81 -0.57 -19.27
CA ASN A 206 16.66 0.58 -19.60
C ASN A 206 16.69 1.74 -18.58
N LEU A 207 16.23 1.52 -17.34
CA LEU A 207 16.31 2.50 -16.26
C LEU A 207 16.98 1.91 -15.02
N ASP A 208 17.51 2.78 -14.16
CA ASP A 208 18.14 2.38 -12.89
C ASP A 208 17.21 2.54 -11.67
N VAL A 209 15.91 2.47 -11.91
CA VAL A 209 14.88 2.48 -10.87
C VAL A 209 13.96 1.28 -11.00
N THR A 210 13.49 0.73 -9.88
CA THR A 210 12.56 -0.39 -9.88
C THR A 210 11.17 0.02 -10.38
N TYR A 211 10.28 -0.93 -10.67
CA TYR A 211 8.93 -0.60 -11.15
C TYR A 211 8.13 0.28 -10.17
N THR A 212 8.46 0.21 -8.89
CA THR A 212 7.90 0.99 -7.77
C THR A 212 8.75 2.21 -7.38
N ASN A 213 9.67 2.65 -8.25
CA ASN A 213 10.57 3.79 -8.01
C ASN A 213 11.47 3.61 -6.77
N ASN A 214 12.12 2.45 -6.66
CA ASN A 214 13.03 2.06 -5.56
C ASN A 214 12.38 1.97 -4.16
N TRP A 215 11.06 1.87 -4.10
CA TRP A 215 10.36 1.44 -2.90
C TRP A 215 10.31 -0.11 -2.85
N PRO A 216 10.43 -0.77 -1.68
CA PRO A 216 10.63 -0.23 -0.34
C PRO A 216 12.12 0.06 -0.08
N HIS A 217 12.41 0.86 0.94
CA HIS A 217 13.80 1.08 1.37
C HIS A 217 14.43 -0.24 1.82
N GLU A 218 15.42 -0.70 1.05
CA GLU A 218 16.14 -1.94 1.30
C GLU A 218 17.60 -1.76 0.87
N PRO A 219 18.50 -1.38 1.81
CA PRO A 219 19.91 -1.14 1.52
C PRO A 219 20.63 -2.36 0.92
N LEU A 220 20.21 -3.58 1.28
CA LEU A 220 20.85 -4.82 0.82
C LEU A 220 20.79 -4.99 -0.71
N ILE A 221 19.76 -4.41 -1.35
CA ILE A 221 19.60 -4.38 -2.81
C ILE A 221 19.60 -2.95 -3.37
N GLY A 222 20.12 -1.99 -2.61
CA GLY A 222 20.33 -0.62 -3.07
C GLY A 222 19.03 0.16 -3.35
N ASN A 223 17.92 -0.21 -2.72
CA ASN A 223 16.70 0.56 -2.82
C ASN A 223 16.79 1.82 -1.94
N HIS A 224 17.13 2.93 -2.60
CA HIS A 224 17.15 4.27 -2.03
C HIS A 224 16.40 5.26 -2.94
N PRO A 225 15.94 6.41 -2.42
CA PRO A 225 15.31 7.44 -3.25
C PRO A 225 16.20 7.83 -4.43
N SER A 226 15.62 7.85 -5.63
CA SER A 226 16.33 8.28 -6.84
C SER A 226 16.66 9.78 -6.78
N ALA A 227 17.61 10.23 -7.60
CA ALA A 227 17.96 11.66 -7.70
C ALA A 227 16.74 12.51 -8.10
N GLU A 228 15.91 12.01 -9.03
CA GLU A 228 14.67 12.69 -9.44
C GLU A 228 13.67 12.82 -8.29
N ASN A 229 13.54 11.80 -7.45
CA ASN A 229 12.67 11.84 -6.26
C ASN A 229 13.04 13.02 -5.35
N VAL A 230 14.34 13.19 -5.07
CA VAL A 230 14.85 14.28 -4.23
C VAL A 230 14.61 15.66 -4.88
N ILE A 231 14.88 15.79 -6.18
CA ILE A 231 14.67 17.04 -6.93
C ILE A 231 13.20 17.47 -6.90
N TRP A 232 12.27 16.53 -7.15
CA TRP A 232 10.84 16.81 -7.12
C TRP A 232 10.33 17.13 -5.71
N SER A 233 10.87 16.46 -4.68
CA SER A 233 10.56 16.78 -3.28
C SER A 233 10.91 18.24 -2.95
N ILE A 234 12.13 18.69 -3.28
CA ILE A 234 12.56 20.09 -3.05
C ILE A 234 11.70 21.06 -3.87
N SER A 235 11.46 20.75 -5.14
CA SER A 235 10.66 21.58 -6.04
C SER A 235 9.22 21.76 -5.53
N SER A 236 8.65 20.72 -4.92
CA SER A 236 7.30 20.78 -4.33
C SER A 236 7.22 21.77 -3.16
N VAL A 237 8.23 21.81 -2.29
CA VAL A 237 8.29 22.72 -1.13
C VAL A 237 8.46 24.17 -1.60
N VAL A 238 9.35 24.41 -2.57
CA VAL A 238 9.53 25.75 -3.17
C VAL A 238 8.22 26.23 -3.81
N THR A 239 7.55 25.35 -4.56
CA THR A 239 6.26 25.65 -5.21
C THR A 239 5.17 25.94 -4.19
N LEU A 240 5.11 25.20 -3.08
CA LEU A 240 4.17 25.43 -1.99
C LEU A 240 4.35 26.82 -1.37
N ILE A 241 5.59 27.18 -1.00
CA ILE A 241 5.90 28.48 -0.39
C ILE A 241 5.56 29.62 -1.37
N PHE A 242 5.96 29.46 -2.63
CA PHE A 242 5.61 30.42 -3.68
C PHE A 242 4.10 30.54 -3.88
N GLY A 243 3.37 29.43 -3.85
CA GLY A 243 1.92 29.38 -3.97
C GLY A 243 1.21 30.11 -2.82
N ILE A 244 1.61 29.83 -1.57
CA ILE A 244 1.08 30.52 -0.38
C ILE A 244 1.33 32.03 -0.48
N GLY A 245 2.56 32.44 -0.77
CA GLY A 245 2.90 33.85 -0.93
C GLY A 245 2.10 34.54 -2.04
N SER A 246 1.93 33.86 -3.18
CA SER A 246 1.14 34.35 -4.31
C SER A 246 -0.33 34.53 -3.95
N VAL A 247 -0.95 33.57 -3.25
CA VAL A 247 -2.34 33.67 -2.81
C VAL A 247 -2.51 34.84 -1.84
N ILE A 248 -1.62 34.99 -0.85
CA ILE A 248 -1.66 36.10 0.10
C ILE A 248 -1.51 37.44 -0.64
N TRP A 249 -0.56 37.56 -1.56
CA TRP A 249 -0.33 38.78 -2.32
C TRP A 249 -1.52 39.13 -3.22
N ILE A 250 -2.05 38.17 -3.98
CA ILE A 250 -3.24 38.38 -4.81
C ILE A 250 -4.42 38.80 -3.92
N TRP A 251 -4.64 38.12 -2.80
CA TRP A 251 -5.72 38.45 -1.89
C TRP A 251 -5.58 39.87 -1.32
N ALA A 252 -4.39 40.25 -0.85
CA ALA A 252 -4.15 41.56 -0.23
C ALA A 252 -4.29 42.74 -1.22
N PHE A 253 -3.88 42.56 -2.49
CA PHE A 253 -3.85 43.67 -3.46
C PHE A 253 -5.04 43.70 -4.42
N PHE A 254 -5.67 42.56 -4.70
CA PHE A 254 -6.77 42.46 -5.69
C PHE A 254 -8.13 42.21 -5.07
N THR A 255 -8.21 41.96 -3.76
CA THR A 255 -9.49 41.91 -3.05
C THR A 255 -9.79 43.29 -2.47
N ARG A 256 -10.78 43.97 -3.03
CA ARG A 256 -11.33 45.17 -2.40
C ARG A 256 -12.25 44.74 -1.28
N HIS A 257 -11.98 45.23 -0.08
CA HIS A 257 -12.92 45.13 1.04
C HIS A 257 -13.99 46.20 0.84
N GLU A 258 -14.88 45.98 -0.13
CA GLU A 258 -16.16 46.69 -0.15
C GLU A 258 -16.99 46.10 0.99
N HIS A 259 -16.78 46.64 2.19
CA HIS A 259 -17.71 46.46 3.30
C HIS A 259 -18.95 47.28 2.98
N ASP A 260 -19.80 46.77 2.07
CA ASP A 260 -21.20 47.11 2.16
C ASP A 260 -21.66 46.60 3.53
N GLU A 261 -22.03 47.50 4.43
CA GLU A 261 -22.65 47.14 5.69
C GLU A 261 -24.00 46.47 5.36
N ILE A 262 -23.96 45.15 5.20
CA ILE A 262 -25.16 44.35 4.99
C ILE A 262 -25.99 44.46 6.26
N VAL A 263 -27.15 45.10 6.16
CA VAL A 263 -28.12 45.16 7.25
C VAL A 263 -28.57 43.73 7.56
N ILE A 264 -28.15 43.22 8.72
CA ILE A 264 -28.57 41.90 9.19
C ILE A 264 -30.06 41.97 9.50
N PRO A 265 -30.89 41.05 8.96
CA PRO A 265 -32.31 41.04 9.26
C PRO A 265 -32.54 40.79 10.76
N GLU A 266 -33.53 41.48 11.34
CA GLU A 266 -33.87 41.39 12.77
C GLU A 266 -34.34 39.99 13.21
N ARG A 267 -34.75 39.14 12.26
CA ARG A 267 -35.19 37.76 12.49
C ARG A 267 -34.48 36.83 11.53
N ASP A 268 -34.18 35.62 12.01
CA ASP A 268 -33.59 34.58 11.17
C ASP A 268 -34.54 34.21 10.00
N PRO A 269 -34.16 34.50 8.75
CA PRO A 269 -35.01 34.24 7.59
C PRO A 269 -35.34 32.76 7.39
N LEU A 270 -34.51 31.84 7.89
CA LEU A 270 -34.78 30.39 7.81
C LEU A 270 -35.98 29.98 8.66
N THR A 271 -36.23 30.69 9.77
CA THR A 271 -37.37 30.41 10.67
C THR A 271 -38.71 30.90 10.12
N LEU A 272 -38.69 31.79 9.13
CA LEU A 272 -39.90 32.32 8.49
C LEU A 272 -40.54 31.29 7.54
N VAL A 273 -39.77 30.30 7.08
CA VAL A 273 -40.24 29.23 6.20
C VAL A 273 -40.76 28.07 7.04
N LYS A 274 -42.03 27.69 6.84
CA LYS A 274 -42.60 26.52 7.52
C LYS A 274 -41.93 25.24 7.03
N LEU A 275 -41.48 24.40 7.96
CA LEU A 275 -40.85 23.12 7.64
C LEU A 275 -41.79 22.22 6.83
N THR A 276 -41.33 21.79 5.66
CA THR A 276 -42.04 20.82 4.82
C THR A 276 -41.98 19.42 5.43
N PRO A 277 -42.87 18.49 5.03
CA PRO A 277 -42.78 17.11 5.48
C PRO A 277 -41.44 16.43 5.17
N SER A 278 -40.80 16.76 4.03
CA SER A 278 -39.48 16.22 3.69
C SER A 278 -38.39 16.72 4.63
N GLN A 279 -38.37 18.02 4.97
CA GLN A 279 -37.44 18.58 5.94
C GLN A 279 -37.65 18.00 7.34
N LYS A 280 -38.92 17.83 7.75
CA LYS A 280 -39.24 17.16 9.02
C LYS A 280 -38.73 15.73 9.04
N ALA A 281 -38.75 15.00 7.93
CA ALA A 281 -38.25 13.62 7.88
C ALA A 281 -36.71 13.50 8.03
N LEU A 282 -35.95 14.60 7.90
CA LEU A 282 -34.49 14.59 8.01
C LEU A 282 -33.96 14.24 9.41
N TRP A 283 -34.78 14.31 10.46
CA TRP A 283 -34.36 13.85 11.80
C TRP A 283 -33.92 12.38 11.79
N LYS A 284 -34.49 11.56 10.89
CA LYS A 284 -34.11 10.16 10.71
C LYS A 284 -32.67 10.03 10.21
N TYR A 285 -32.27 10.87 9.26
CA TYR A 285 -30.90 10.92 8.76
C TYR A 285 -29.94 11.34 9.86
N LEU A 286 -30.28 12.37 10.65
CA LEU A 286 -29.47 12.78 11.80
C LEU A 286 -29.31 11.66 12.84
N LEU A 287 -30.37 10.89 13.10
CA LEU A 287 -30.31 9.73 13.97
C LEU A 287 -29.37 8.64 13.42
N VAL A 288 -29.47 8.32 12.12
CA VAL A 288 -28.57 7.33 11.48
C VAL A 288 -27.12 7.80 11.53
N VAL A 289 -26.83 9.07 11.21
CA VAL A 289 -25.48 9.64 11.30
C VAL A 289 -24.94 9.54 12.73
N ALA A 290 -25.72 9.91 13.74
CA ALA A 290 -25.30 9.79 15.13
C ALA A 290 -25.04 8.33 15.55
N ALA A 291 -25.87 7.39 15.11
CA ALA A 291 -25.72 5.98 15.40
C ALA A 291 -24.49 5.35 14.71
N LEU A 292 -24.26 5.69 13.44
CA LEU A 292 -23.06 5.28 12.70
C LEU A 292 -21.81 5.87 13.33
N PHE A 293 -21.81 7.15 13.69
CA PHE A 293 -20.69 7.79 14.37
C PHE A 293 -20.36 7.09 15.70
N PHE A 294 -21.37 6.82 16.54
CA PHE A 294 -21.15 6.09 17.78
C PHE A 294 -20.56 4.69 17.55
N THR A 295 -21.14 3.93 16.61
CA THR A 295 -20.68 2.58 16.27
C THR A 295 -19.25 2.61 15.71
N GLN A 296 -18.95 3.59 14.86
CA GLN A 296 -17.64 3.79 14.24
C GLN A 296 -16.55 4.07 15.29
N VAL A 297 -16.84 4.93 16.27
CA VAL A 297 -15.90 5.22 17.38
C VAL A 297 -15.68 3.97 18.24
N MET A 298 -16.73 3.21 18.55
CA MET A 298 -16.58 1.94 19.31
C MET A 298 -15.74 0.91 18.54
N LEU A 299 -15.97 0.75 17.24
CA LEU A 299 -15.16 -0.12 16.38
C LEU A 299 -13.70 0.35 16.29
N GLY A 300 -13.46 1.66 16.33
CA GLY A 300 -12.11 2.23 16.39
C GLY A 300 -11.39 1.84 17.68
N GLY A 301 -12.07 1.99 18.82
CA GLY A 301 -11.55 1.54 20.12
C GLY A 301 -11.31 0.03 20.16
N PHE A 302 -12.21 -0.77 19.60
CA PHE A 302 -12.08 -2.22 19.52
C PHE A 302 -10.90 -2.66 18.63
N THR A 303 -10.75 -2.04 17.45
CA THR A 303 -9.62 -2.29 16.55
C THR A 303 -8.29 -1.93 17.20
N ALA A 304 -8.24 -0.81 17.92
CA ALA A 304 -7.04 -0.38 18.66
C ALA A 304 -6.69 -1.29 19.83
N HIS A 305 -7.64 -2.06 20.37
CA HIS A 305 -7.34 -3.01 21.44
C HIS A 305 -6.45 -4.17 20.95
N TYR A 306 -6.70 -4.66 19.74
CA TYR A 306 -5.87 -5.69 19.12
C TYR A 306 -4.42 -5.27 18.92
N THR A 307 -4.12 -3.97 18.83
CA THR A 307 -2.73 -3.49 18.72
C THR A 307 -1.98 -3.51 20.05
N VAL A 308 -2.67 -3.85 21.15
CA VAL A 308 -2.12 -3.91 22.51
C VAL A 308 -2.18 -5.34 23.06
N GLU A 309 -3.33 -6.01 22.97
CA GLU A 309 -3.55 -7.36 23.52
C GLU A 309 -3.45 -8.48 22.46
N GLY A 310 -3.31 -8.15 21.17
CA GLY A 310 -3.07 -9.12 20.10
C GLY A 310 -4.36 -9.72 19.53
N GLN A 311 -4.68 -10.98 19.86
CA GLN A 311 -5.87 -11.69 19.35
C GLN A 311 -7.05 -11.71 20.33
N ASP A 312 -6.78 -11.49 21.62
CA ASP A 312 -7.79 -11.56 22.67
C ASP A 312 -8.36 -10.18 23.01
N PHE A 313 -9.51 -10.20 23.67
CA PHE A 313 -10.12 -9.01 24.26
C PHE A 313 -10.37 -9.28 25.75
N TYR A 314 -9.45 -8.84 26.61
CA TYR A 314 -9.45 -9.14 28.05
C TYR A 314 -9.54 -10.65 28.37
N GLY A 315 -8.81 -11.47 27.61
CA GLY A 315 -8.78 -12.93 27.75
C GLY A 315 -9.96 -13.68 27.09
N ILE A 316 -10.78 -12.98 26.30
CA ILE A 316 -11.84 -13.59 25.50
C ILE A 316 -11.34 -13.70 24.04
N PRO A 317 -11.40 -14.88 23.39
CA PRO A 317 -10.88 -15.09 22.03
C PRO A 317 -11.86 -14.56 20.96
N VAL A 318 -12.09 -13.25 20.94
CA VAL A 318 -13.09 -12.64 20.05
C VAL A 318 -12.62 -12.60 18.58
N ALA A 319 -11.31 -12.73 18.33
CA ALA A 319 -10.73 -12.71 16.99
C ALA A 319 -11.25 -13.81 16.04
N ASP A 320 -11.80 -14.90 16.58
CA ASP A 320 -12.41 -15.97 15.78
C ASP A 320 -13.66 -15.51 15.01
N TRP A 321 -14.37 -14.50 15.54
CA TRP A 321 -15.60 -13.96 14.93
C TRP A 321 -15.45 -12.52 14.46
N LEU A 322 -14.69 -11.71 15.20
CA LEU A 322 -14.50 -10.27 14.94
C LEU A 322 -13.01 -9.92 14.82
N PRO A 323 -12.26 -10.53 13.89
CA PRO A 323 -10.83 -10.27 13.76
C PRO A 323 -10.52 -8.79 13.52
N TYR A 324 -9.28 -8.39 13.77
CA TYR A 324 -8.77 -7.04 13.50
C TYR A 324 -9.12 -6.56 12.08
N SER A 325 -8.95 -7.40 11.06
CA SER A 325 -9.23 -7.03 9.67
C SER A 325 -10.72 -6.69 9.45
N LEU A 326 -11.65 -7.38 10.13
CA LEU A 326 -13.08 -7.13 10.03
C LEU A 326 -13.48 -5.86 10.76
N THR A 327 -13.03 -5.70 12.01
CA THR A 327 -13.36 -4.54 12.85
C THR A 327 -12.77 -3.26 12.30
N ARG A 328 -11.54 -3.29 11.77
CA ARG A 328 -10.94 -2.20 11.00
C ARG A 328 -11.74 -1.87 9.75
N THR A 329 -12.17 -2.89 9.01
CA THR A 329 -12.99 -2.69 7.79
C THR A 329 -14.28 -1.97 8.14
N TRP A 330 -15.00 -2.41 9.17
CA TRP A 330 -16.22 -1.73 9.61
C TRP A 330 -15.96 -0.33 10.15
N HIS A 331 -14.90 -0.11 10.91
CA HIS A 331 -14.49 1.21 11.39
C HIS A 331 -14.26 2.20 10.23
N ILE A 332 -13.52 1.79 9.19
CA ILE A 332 -13.24 2.64 8.04
C ILE A 332 -14.50 2.87 7.18
N GLN A 333 -15.26 1.82 6.89
CA GLN A 333 -16.44 1.94 6.04
C GLN A 333 -17.53 2.78 6.71
N SER A 334 -17.79 2.59 8.01
CA SER A 334 -18.76 3.39 8.76
C SER A 334 -18.33 4.85 8.98
N ALA A 335 -17.06 5.19 8.79
CA ALA A 335 -16.60 6.58 8.80
C ALA A 335 -16.93 7.31 7.48
N ILE A 336 -17.15 6.57 6.40
CA ILE A 336 -17.49 7.10 5.07
C ILE A 336 -19.01 7.17 4.88
N PHE A 337 -19.75 6.16 5.37
CA PHE A 337 -21.21 6.08 5.30
C PHE A 337 -21.90 7.15 6.16
#